data_AF-A0A5K1AFC1-F1
#
_entry.id   AF-A0A5K1AFC1-F1
#
_cell.length_a   1.000
_cell.length_b   1.000
_cell.length_c   1.000
_cell.angle_alpha   90.00
_cell.angle_beta   90.00
_cell.angle_gamma   90.00
#
_symmetry.space_group_name_H-M   'P 1'
#
loop_
_entity.id
_entity.type
_entity.pdbx_description
1 polymer ?
#
loop_
_entity_poly.entity_id
_entity_poly.type
_entity_poly.pdbx_seq_one_letter_code
_entity_poly.pdbx_strand_id
1 'polypeptide(L)' 'ENRPGQYESHAAYTMPGLYRVVSGINVFDPKFNIASPGADMSVYFPYTEKQKRLTNFHPAIQELLFSREENDEH' A
#
# COMPACT_ATOMS: atom_id res chain seq x y z
N GLU A 1 13.46 16.71 3.78
CA GLU A 1 12.06 16.26 3.78
C GLU A 1 11.15 17.36 3.26
N ASN A 2 11.09 17.55 1.93
CA ASN A 2 10.12 18.47 1.34
C ASN A 2 9.80 17.96 -0.07
N ARG A 3 8.93 16.95 -0.15
CA ARG A 3 8.44 16.41 -1.42
C ARG A 3 6.97 16.83 -1.56
N PRO A 4 6.55 17.28 -2.74
CA PRO A 4 5.16 17.64 -2.97
C PRO A 4 4.26 16.41 -2.80
N GLY A 5 3.03 16.64 -2.32
CA GLY A 5 2.01 15.60 -2.24
C GLY A 5 1.65 15.04 -3.63
N GLN A 6 1.08 13.83 -3.65
CA GLN A 6 0.72 13.17 -4.91
C GLN A 6 -0.24 14.03 -5.76
N TYR A 7 -1.34 14.53 -5.18
CA TYR A 7 -2.26 15.44 -5.85
C TYR A 7 -1.63 16.82 -6.12
N GLU A 8 -0.83 17.33 -5.17
CA GLU A 8 -0.15 18.63 -5.30
C GLU A 8 0.76 18.69 -6.54
N SER A 9 1.43 17.58 -6.88
CA SER A 9 2.27 17.49 -8.09
C SER A 9 1.51 17.73 -9.40
N HIS A 10 0.17 17.64 -9.38
CA HIS A 10 -0.70 17.89 -10.52
C HIS A 10 -1.33 19.29 -10.52
N ALA A 11 -0.92 20.18 -9.61
CA ALA A 11 -1.42 21.56 -9.56
C ALA A 11 -1.05 22.33 -10.84
N ALA A 12 0.19 22.19 -11.32
CA ALA A 12 0.64 22.76 -12.59
C ALA A 12 1.73 21.87 -13.23
N TYR A 13 1.54 21.47 -14.49
CA TYR A 13 2.48 20.63 -15.22
C TYR A 13 2.38 20.86 -16.74
N THR A 14 3.35 20.34 -17.49
CA THR A 14 3.37 20.44 -18.95
C THR A 14 3.70 19.10 -19.58
N MET A 15 3.01 18.78 -20.68
CA MET A 15 3.35 17.68 -21.58
C MET A 15 3.78 18.28 -22.93
N PRO A 16 5.09 18.43 -23.16
CA PRO A 16 5.62 19.04 -24.38
C PRO A 16 5.09 18.35 -25.65
N GLY A 17 4.62 19.14 -26.62
CA GLY A 17 4.00 18.62 -27.84
C GLY A 17 2.52 18.25 -27.71
N LEU A 18 1.92 18.37 -26.52
CA LEU A 18 0.51 18.07 -26.28
C LEU A 18 -0.24 19.26 -25.67
N TYR A 19 -0.07 19.53 -24.37
CA TYR A 19 -0.68 20.68 -23.69
C TYR A 19 0.03 21.03 -22.37
N ARG A 20 -0.32 22.19 -21.81
CA ARG A 20 0.13 22.64 -20.49
C ARG A 20 -1.07 22.89 -19.57
N VAL A 21 -0.98 22.40 -18.34
CA VAL A 21 -1.97 22.62 -17.28
C VAL A 21 -1.42 23.66 -16.31
N VAL A 22 -2.08 24.82 -16.25
CA VAL A 22 -1.68 25.94 -15.38
C VAL A 22 -2.36 25.87 -14.00
N SER A 23 -3.57 25.30 -13.93
CA SER A 23 -4.31 25.04 -12.69
C SER A 23 -5.12 23.76 -12.85
N GLY A 24 -4.51 22.63 -12.49
CA GLY A 24 -5.10 21.30 -12.65
C GLY A 24 -5.92 20.88 -11.43
N ILE A 25 -5.37 21.08 -10.23
CA ILE A 25 -6.03 20.73 -8.99
C ILE A 25 -5.62 21.67 -7.85
N ASN A 26 -6.54 21.86 -6.90
CA ASN A 26 -6.32 22.62 -5.69
C ASN A 26 -6.41 21.68 -4.49
N VAL A 27 -5.33 21.48 -3.75
CA VAL A 27 -5.29 20.60 -2.56
C VAL A 27 -6.19 21.09 -1.41
N PHE A 28 -6.63 22.35 -1.46
CA PHE A 28 -7.56 22.94 -0.50
C PHE A 28 -9.04 22.79 -0.91
N ASP A 29 -9.34 22.08 -1.99
CA ASP A 29 -10.72 21.85 -2.44
C ASP A 29 -11.48 20.97 -1.40
N PRO A 30 -12.67 21.40 -0.92
CA PRO A 30 -13.42 20.69 0.12
C PRO A 30 -13.89 19.28 -0.29
N LYS A 31 -13.78 18.91 -1.58
CA LYS A 31 -14.01 17.53 -2.02
C LYS A 31 -13.00 16.54 -1.46
N PHE A 32 -11.81 16.99 -1.09
CA PHE A 32 -10.77 16.13 -0.55
C PHE A 32 -11.08 15.76 0.90
N ASN A 33 -11.17 14.46 1.15
CA ASN A 33 -11.34 13.89 2.48
C ASN A 33 -10.36 12.71 2.62
N ILE A 34 -9.70 12.60 3.77
CA ILE A 34 -8.83 11.46 4.08
C ILE A 34 -9.68 10.40 4.78
N ALA A 35 -10.00 9.33 4.05
CA ALA A 35 -10.62 8.14 4.60
C ALA A 35 -9.59 7.00 4.58
N SER A 36 -8.95 6.77 5.73
CA SER A 36 -7.94 5.71 5.84
C SER A 36 -8.59 4.33 5.66
N PRO A 37 -8.01 3.44 4.82
CA PRO A 37 -8.46 2.07 4.75
C PRO A 37 -8.09 1.29 6.02
N GLY A 38 -8.69 0.12 6.19
CA GLY A 38 -8.34 -0.84 7.24
C GLY A 38 -7.97 -2.20 6.66
N ALA A 39 -7.53 -3.10 7.54
CA ALA A 39 -7.37 -4.52 7.23
C ALA A 39 -8.46 -5.32 7.95
N ASP A 40 -8.88 -6.45 7.37
CA ASP A 40 -9.84 -7.35 8.01
C ASP A 40 -9.22 -7.95 9.28
N MET A 41 -9.78 -7.63 10.44
CA MET A 41 -9.30 -8.07 11.75
C MET A 41 -9.50 -9.56 12.03
N SER A 42 -10.33 -10.24 11.22
CA SER A 42 -10.45 -11.70 11.27
C SER A 42 -9.25 -12.41 10.60
N VAL A 43 -8.60 -11.71 9.66
CA VAL A 43 -7.44 -12.21 8.91
C VAL A 43 -6.13 -11.71 9.52
N TYR A 44 -6.04 -10.43 9.84
CA TYR A 44 -4.84 -9.79 10.40
C TYR A 44 -5.07 -9.39 11.85
N PHE A 45 -4.34 -10.03 12.75
CA PHE A 45 -4.45 -9.81 14.19
C PHE A 45 -3.07 -9.84 14.86
N PRO A 46 -2.93 -9.26 16.06
CA PRO A 46 -1.66 -9.26 16.80
C PRO A 46 -1.14 -10.68 17.05
N TYR A 47 0.16 -10.90 16.79
CA TYR A 47 0.80 -12.21 16.95
C TYR A 47 0.75 -12.76 18.40
N THR A 48 0.48 -11.89 19.37
CA THR A 48 0.36 -12.20 20.80
C THR A 48 -0.95 -12.93 21.14
N GLU A 49 -1.98 -12.84 20.30
CA GLU A 49 -3.27 -13.52 20.48
C GLU A 49 -3.18 -15.02 20.16
N LYS A 50 -2.49 -15.79 21.02
CA LYS A 50 -2.16 -17.21 20.78
C LYS A 50 -3.37 -18.08 20.42
N GLN A 51 -4.53 -17.78 20.98
CA GLN A 51 -5.78 -18.54 20.76
C GLN A 51 -6.33 -18.36 19.33
N LYS A 52 -6.05 -17.25 18.66
CA LYS A 52 -6.47 -17.00 17.27
C LYS A 52 -5.47 -17.49 16.23
N ARG A 53 -4.28 -17.93 16.65
CA ARG A 53 -3.22 -18.34 15.71
C ARG A 53 -3.61 -19.61 14.97
N LEU A 54 -3.45 -19.56 13.65
CA LEU A 54 -3.76 -20.65 12.74
C LEU A 54 -2.56 -21.62 12.66
N THR A 55 -2.36 -22.39 13.73
CA THR A 55 -1.18 -23.29 13.85
C THR A 55 -1.12 -24.37 12.78
N ASN A 56 -2.26 -24.68 12.14
CA ASN A 56 -2.32 -25.63 11.02
C ASN A 56 -1.50 -25.18 9.80
N PHE A 57 -1.21 -23.88 9.66
CA PHE A 57 -0.34 -23.38 8.60
C PHE A 57 1.14 -23.42 8.94
N HIS A 58 1.54 -23.72 10.19
CA HIS A 58 2.95 -23.72 10.56
C HIS A 58 3.82 -24.64 9.71
N PRO A 59 3.42 -25.89 9.37
CA PRO A 59 4.25 -26.76 8.52
C PRO A 59 4.52 -26.16 7.14
N ALA A 60 3.48 -25.64 6.49
CA ALA A 60 3.61 -24.99 5.18
C ALA A 60 4.45 -23.70 5.24
N ILE A 61 4.30 -22.91 6.31
CA ILE A 61 5.12 -21.71 6.52
C ILE A 61 6.59 -22.09 6.79
N GLN A 62 6.85 -23.18 7.53
CA GLN A 62 8.21 -23.65 7.79
C GLN A 62 8.89 -24.15 6.52
N GLU A 63 8.17 -24.87 5.66
CA GLU A 63 8.65 -25.29 4.35
C GLU A 63 8.98 -24.06 3.48
N LEU A 64 8.06 -23.10 3.40
CA LEU A 64 8.26 -21.88 2.60
C LEU A 64 9.47 -21.04 3.06
N LEU A 65 9.72 -20.94 4.37
CA LEU A 65 10.77 -20.09 4.92
C LEU A 65 12.12 -20.78 5.10
N PHE A 66 12.14 -22.11 5.32
CA PHE A 66 13.34 -22.83 5.76
C PHE A 66 13.70 -24.06 4.91
N SER A 67 12.92 -24.39 3.88
CA SER A 67 13.31 -25.43 2.92
C SER A 67 14.63 -25.06 2.23
N ARG A 68 15.40 -26.08 1.86
CA ARG A 68 16.63 -25.95 1.06
C ARG A 68 16.38 -26.20 -0.43
N GLU A 69 15.13 -26.50 -0.79
CA GLU A 69 14.73 -26.70 -2.16
C GLU A 69 14.56 -25.35 -2.84
N GLU A 70 15.32 -25.13 -3.92
CA GLU A 70 15.14 -23.97 -4.79
C GLU A 70 14.03 -24.29 -5.80
N ASN A 71 13.08 -23.38 -5.95
CA ASN A 71 12.08 -23.41 -7.01
C ASN A 71 12.26 -22.17 -7.89
N ASP A 72 11.79 -22.22 -9.14
CA ASP A 72 11.89 -21.09 -10.07
C ASP A 72 10.88 -19.96 -9.78
N GLU A 73 10.18 -20.00 -8.63
CA GLU A 73 9.13 -19.02 -8.31
C GLU A 73 9.67 -17.73 -7.67
N HIS A 74 10.97 -17.64 -7.35
CA HIS A 74 11.65 -16.39 -6.92
C HIS A 74 13.10 -16.26 -7.41
#